data_AF-M0BXV1-F1
#
_entry.id   AF-M0BXV1-F1
#
_cell.length_a   1.000
_cell.length_b   1.000
_cell.length_c   1.000
_cell.angle_alpha   90.00
_cell.angle_beta   90.00
_cell.angle_gamma   90.00
#
_symmetry.space_group_name_H-M   'P 1'
#
loop_
_entity.id
_entity.type
_entity.pdbx_description
1 polymer ?
#
loop_
_entity_poly.entity_id
_entity_poly.type
_entity_poly.pdbx_seq_one_letter_code
_entity_poly.pdbx_strand_id
1 'polypeptide(L)'
;MTSSDVPDLDLDRISPLGWRLLRVAAGYEQRAVEREVPELMQAHISMLENGNRSLSRSRRQTLLELYSEELTEDQIRAIVRHF
;
A
#
# COMPACT_ATOMS: atom_id res chain seq x y z
N MET A 1 -13.61 17.61 -8.65
CA MET A 1 -13.86 17.22 -7.25
C MET A 1 -13.23 15.85 -7.06
N THR A 2 -11.93 15.81 -6.77
CA THR A 2 -11.24 14.54 -6.43
C THR A 2 -11.31 14.39 -4.93
N SER A 3 -12.44 13.89 -4.42
CA SER A 3 -12.41 13.24 -3.11
C SER A 3 -11.57 11.99 -3.28
N SER A 4 -10.48 11.86 -2.53
CA SER A 4 -9.80 10.59 -2.35
C SER A 4 -10.78 9.61 -1.71
N ASP A 5 -11.55 8.90 -2.54
CA ASP A 5 -12.37 7.76 -2.13
C ASP A 5 -11.45 6.54 -1.93
N VAL A 6 -10.40 6.72 -1.11
CA VAL A 6 -9.69 5.56 -0.58
C VAL A 6 -10.68 4.90 0.37
N PRO A 7 -11.07 3.63 0.14
CA PRO A 7 -12.02 2.97 1.01
C PRO A 7 -11.51 3.04 2.45
N ASP A 8 -12.41 3.34 3.40
CA ASP A 8 -12.13 3.36 4.85
C ASP A 8 -11.74 1.94 5.29
N LEU A 9 -10.48 1.61 5.05
CA LEU A 9 -9.87 0.33 5.28
C LEU A 9 -9.04 0.44 6.55
N ASP A 10 -9.23 -0.55 7.41
CA ASP A 10 -8.38 -0.72 8.56
C ASP A 10 -6.97 -1.15 8.11
N LEU A 11 -6.07 -0.18 8.02
CA LEU A 11 -4.66 -0.38 7.62
C LEU A 11 -3.92 -1.38 8.52
N ASP A 12 -4.40 -1.61 9.74
CA ASP A 12 -3.84 -2.57 10.68
C ASP A 12 -4.24 -4.02 10.34
N ARG A 13 -5.25 -4.22 9.49
CA ARG A 13 -5.69 -5.53 9.01
C ARG A 13 -5.05 -5.97 7.70
N ILE A 14 -4.40 -5.07 6.98
CA ILE A 14 -3.70 -5.40 5.73
C ILE A 14 -2.45 -6.21 6.07
N SER A 15 -2.43 -7.47 5.66
CA SER A 15 -1.30 -8.37 5.91
C SER A 15 -0.05 -7.91 5.14
N PRO A 16 1.16 -8.34 5.53
CA PRO A 16 2.38 -8.10 4.76
C PRO A 16 2.25 -8.53 3.28
N LEU A 17 1.58 -9.66 3.04
CA LEU A 17 1.29 -10.12 1.68
C LEU A 17 0.30 -9.20 0.98
N GLY A 18 -0.76 -8.76 1.66
CA GLY A 18 -1.70 -7.77 1.13
C GLY A 18 -1.01 -6.50 0.65
N TRP A 19 -0.08 -5.95 1.45
CA TRP A 19 0.74 -4.79 1.04
C TRP A 19 1.55 -5.05 -0.23
N ARG A 20 2.18 -6.22 -0.33
CA ARG A 20 2.94 -6.61 -1.53
C ARG A 20 2.03 -6.71 -2.75
N LEU A 21 0.86 -7.33 -2.61
CA LEU A 21 -0.09 -7.53 -3.69
C LEU A 21 -0.68 -6.21 -4.18
N LEU A 22 -1.03 -5.29 -3.26
CA LEU A 22 -1.47 -3.95 -3.62
C LEU A 22 -0.40 -3.23 -4.46
N ARG A 23 0.85 -3.23 -4.00
CA ARG A 23 1.95 -2.59 -4.75
C ARG A 23 2.14 -3.18 -6.14
N VAL A 24 2.18 -4.51 -6.24
CA VAL A 24 2.42 -5.20 -7.51
C VAL A 24 1.23 -5.03 -8.46
N ALA A 25 0.00 -5.11 -7.96
CA ALA A 25 -1.20 -4.89 -8.76
C ALA A 25 -1.28 -3.46 -9.29
N ALA A 26 -0.83 -2.47 -8.50
CA ALA A 26 -0.67 -1.08 -8.91
C ALA A 26 0.53 -0.84 -9.85
N GLY A 27 1.27 -1.88 -10.24
CA GLY A 27 2.37 -1.78 -11.20
C GLY A 27 3.70 -1.24 -10.64
N TYR A 28 3.81 -1.03 -9.33
CA TYR A 28 5.02 -0.46 -8.74
C TYR A 28 6.06 -1.53 -8.38
N GLU A 29 7.32 -1.27 -8.72
CA GLU A 29 8.46 -1.90 -8.03
C GLU A 29 8.74 -1.20 -6.70
N GLN A 30 9.37 -1.87 -5.73
CA GLN A 30 9.70 -1.23 -4.44
C GLN A 30 10.59 0.02 -4.58
N ARG A 31 11.51 0.04 -5.56
CA ARG A 31 12.34 1.23 -5.87
C ARG A 31 11.56 2.36 -6.53
N ALA A 32 10.48 2.05 -7.24
CA ALA A 32 9.63 3.07 -7.84
C ALA A 32 8.86 3.83 -6.74
N VAL A 33 8.40 3.13 -5.70
CA VAL A 33 7.72 3.75 -4.55
C VAL A 33 8.58 4.82 -3.87
N GLU A 34 9.89 4.59 -3.74
CA GLU A 34 10.82 5.57 -3.15
C GLU A 34 10.91 6.89 -3.94
N ARG A 35 10.64 6.86 -5.25
CA ARG A 35 10.61 8.07 -6.08
C ARG A 35 9.33 8.86 -5.90
N GLU A 36 8.21 8.17 -5.70
CA GLU A 36 6.90 8.81 -5.49
C GLU A 36 6.67 9.25 -4.04
N VAL A 37 7.30 8.57 -3.08
CA VAL A 37 7.14 8.82 -1.64
C VAL A 37 8.51 9.03 -0.99
N PRO A 38 9.07 10.27 -1.03
CA PRO A 38 10.45 10.57 -0.62
C PRO A 38 10.79 10.18 0.83
N GLU A 39 9.80 10.09 1.71
CA GLU A 39 9.96 9.67 3.10
C GLU A 39 10.07 8.14 3.30
N LEU A 40 9.94 7.36 2.23
CA LEU A 40 10.02 5.91 2.22
C LEU A 40 11.16 5.41 1.33
N MET A 41 12.13 4.72 1.94
CA MET A 41 13.15 3.97 1.20
C MET A 41 12.64 2.58 0.82
N GLN A 42 13.23 1.99 -0.21
CA GLN A 42 12.96 0.60 -0.62
C GLN A 42 13.04 -0.39 0.56
N ALA A 43 13.99 -0.21 1.49
CA ALA A 43 14.13 -1.04 2.67
C ALA A 43 12.90 -1.00 3.60
N HIS A 44 12.22 0.15 3.71
CA HIS A 44 10.99 0.28 4.49
C HIS A 44 9.85 -0.56 3.88
N ILE A 45 9.73 -0.54 2.55
CA ILE A 45 8.73 -1.34 1.82
C ILE A 45 9.02 -2.83 1.99
N SER A 46 10.29 -3.23 1.86
CA SER A 46 10.69 -4.62 2.07
C SER A 46 10.39 -5.12 3.49
N MET A 47 10.64 -4.31 4.52
CA MET A 47 10.32 -4.69 5.90
C MET A 47 8.82 -4.84 6.15
N LEU A 48 8.00 -3.94 5.57
CA LEU A 48 6.54 -4.01 5.64
C LEU A 48 6.02 -5.31 5.00
N GLU A 49 6.45 -5.59 3.77
CA GLU A 49 5.96 -6.74 2.98
C GLU A 49 6.42 -8.09 3.50
N ASN A 50 7.50 -8.13 4.27
CA ASN A 50 7.98 -9.34 4.91
C ASN A 50 7.50 -9.50 6.36
N GLY A 51 6.75 -8.52 6.90
CA GLY A 51 6.24 -8.58 8.27
C GLY A 51 7.30 -8.36 9.36
N ASN A 52 8.50 -7.92 8.98
CA ASN A 52 9.61 -7.73 9.91
C ASN A 52 9.45 -6.45 10.76
N ARG A 53 8.78 -5.43 10.23
CA ARG A 53 8.49 -4.18 10.94
C ARG A 53 7.31 -3.46 10.30
N SER A 54 6.39 -2.96 11.12
CA SER A 54 5.29 -2.11 10.66
C SER A 54 5.76 -0.67 10.42
N LEU A 55 5.21 -0.04 9.38
CA LEU A 55 5.32 1.40 9.18
C LEU A 55 4.31 2.14 10.07
N SER A 56 4.55 3.43 10.31
CA SER A 56 3.54 4.29 10.93
C SER A 56 2.23 4.25 10.15
N ARG A 57 1.10 4.50 10.83
CA ARG A 57 -0.21 4.57 10.18
C ARG A 57 -0.23 5.58 9.04
N SER A 58 0.39 6.76 9.23
CA SER A 58 0.50 7.80 8.19
C SER A 58 1.19 7.29 6.93
N ARG A 59 2.33 6.60 7.06
CA ARG A 59 3.07 6.05 5.91
C ARG A 59 2.30 4.94 5.20
N ARG A 60 1.56 4.11 5.94
CA ARG A 60 0.66 3.10 5.35
C ARG A 60 -0.48 3.76 4.59
N GLN A 61 -1.05 4.83 5.13
CA GLN A 61 -2.09 5.60 4.44
C GLN A 61 -1.56 6.17 3.12
N THR A 62 -0.38 6.81 3.13
CA THR A 62 0.26 7.33 1.91
C THR A 62 0.51 6.25 0.87
N LEU A 63 0.96 5.05 1.28
CA LEU A 63 1.12 3.93 0.36
C LEU A 63 -0.20 3.44 -0.23
N LEU A 64 -1.26 3.35 0.59
CA LEU A 64 -2.56 2.94 0.10
C LEU A 64 -3.12 3.97 -0.88
N GLU A 65 -2.99 5.26 -0.59
CA GLU A 65 -3.35 6.34 -1.51
C GLU A 65 -2.63 6.20 -2.84
N LEU A 66 -1.30 6.08 -2.84
CA LEU A 66 -0.50 5.88 -4.04
C LEU A 66 -0.98 4.66 -4.86
N TYR A 67 -1.17 3.52 -4.21
CA TYR A 67 -1.60 2.31 -4.92
C TYR A 67 -3.05 2.39 -5.41
N SER A 68 -3.90 3.18 -4.74
CA SER A 68 -5.30 3.34 -5.12
C SER A 68 -5.48 4.21 -6.36
N GLU A 69 -4.48 4.99 -6.77
CA GLU A 69 -4.53 5.74 -8.04
C GLU A 69 -4.58 4.80 -9.26
N GLU A 70 -3.97 3.62 -9.14
CA GLU A 70 -3.87 2.63 -10.22
C GLU A 70 -4.82 1.43 -10.05
N LEU A 71 -5.58 1.38 -8.95
CA LEU A 71 -6.42 0.24 -8.59
C LEU A 71 -7.88 0.66 -8.40
N THR A 72 -8.79 -0.21 -8.83
CA THR A 72 -10.21 -0.03 -8.50
C THR A 72 -10.48 -0.41 -7.05
N GLU A 73 -11.53 0.17 -6.47
CA GLU A 73 -11.98 -0.15 -5.12
C GLU A 73 -12.23 -1.65 -4.93
N ASP A 74 -12.77 -2.32 -5.95
CA ASP A 74 -13.01 -3.77 -5.94
C ASP A 74 -11.71 -4.58 -5.88
N GLN A 75 -10.67 -4.18 -6.62
CA GLN A 75 -9.36 -4.83 -6.57
C GLN A 75 -8.72 -4.67 -5.19
N ILE A 76 -8.74 -3.45 -4.64
CA ILE A 76 -8.20 -3.17 -3.30
C ILE A 76 -8.95 -4.01 -2.26
N ARG A 77 -10.29 -3.97 -2.28
CA ARG A 77 -11.12 -4.74 -1.34
C ARG A 77 -10.95 -6.25 -1.50
N ALA A 78 -10.71 -6.76 -2.71
CA ALA A 78 -10.45 -8.17 -2.93
C ALA A 78 -9.10 -8.59 -2.33
N ILE A 79 -8.04 -7.80 -2.57
CA ILE A 79 -6.71 -8.09 -2.02
C ILE A 79 -6.75 -8.07 -0.49
N VAL A 80 -7.32 -7.03 0.11
CA VAL A 80 -7.35 -6.89 1.59
C VAL A 80 -8.24 -7.93 2.27
N ARG A 81 -9.29 -8.43 1.60
CA ARG A 81 -10.19 -9.43 2.20
C ARG A 81 -9.67 -10.86 2.12
N HIS A 82 -8.87 -11.19 1.10
CA HIS A 82 -8.50 -12.57 0.79
C HIS A 82 -7.06 -12.94 1.16
N PHE A 83 -6.22 -11.95 1.51
CA PHE A 83 -4.81 -12.15 1.83
C PHE A 83 -4.41 -11.40 3.10
#